data_AF-A0A0F9CSG1-F1
#
_entry.id   AF-A0A0F9CSG1-F1
#
_cell.length_a   1.000
_cell.length_b   1.000
_cell.length_c   1.000
_cell.angle_alpha   90.00
_cell.angle_beta   90.00
_cell.angle_gamma   90.00
#
_symmetry.space_group_name_H-M   'P 1'
#
loop_
_entity.id
_entity.type
_entity.pdbx_description
1 polymer ?
#
loop_
_entity_poly.entity_id
_entity_poly.type
_entity_poly.pdbx_seq_one_letter_code
_entity_poly.pdbx_strand_id
1 'polypeptide(L)'
;IWQEVLGLEQVGIHDNFFRIGGDSIISIQLVSRLRRAGFELQVKVIFDAPTVAQLAVVLEQSQAAALIVAEQGTLTGSFGLLPIQQWFFDQHWAAPQHWNQAFMLRIPASIDTTAIADAIQHLAQYHDSLRCRFEATSQGYQQHYRDSDHGIMAPLQQHDVSRYDDDSLHTLLSDYQRGFDYHQGPLWQAIHLTGYADGSARLLFAFHHLIIDAVSWRIISDDMQALLTGQSLPDKTSSYRQWTQAVQQYAETHVDETAYWADVLRDPMTLPAPQQPHTAQLRLSNAQTTRLLQQANGGYHTEINDLLLTALALALHDTFGEADCPITLEGHGREAIDPTLDVSRTVGWFTTMYPVRLAVQADLADTLIATKEMLRAIPRKGLGFGALSQQGVWDSTLPPISFNYLGQLDNGTANNNRDGMDWQITADACGEMVSPSNRGDLLLNINGAVQQGVLQLSVLSQLDPTQTQRFTESFQAALETVIDHSCTQAKAGGIKTPSDYSVKNLSLSRLRALESCYGAAGNTIAAIYPANSLQQGFIVHQLRQPEDDAYRVQLLLDYHHALDINAYQEAWRLASQRYPILRT
;
A
#
# COMPACT_ATOMS: atom_id res chain seq x y z
N ILE A 1 -12.60 13.93 8.28
CA ILE A 1 -11.65 13.33 7.31
C ILE A 1 -11.22 11.92 7.75
N TRP A 2 -10.49 11.71 8.86
CA TRP A 2 -10.07 10.36 9.28
C TRP A 2 -11.24 9.39 9.47
N GLN A 3 -12.29 9.80 10.18
CA GLN A 3 -13.52 9.00 10.37
C GLN A 3 -14.12 8.55 9.03
N GLU A 4 -14.20 9.45 8.05
CA GLU A 4 -14.78 9.17 6.73
C GLU A 4 -13.91 8.19 5.94
N VAL A 5 -12.59 8.45 5.89
CA VAL A 5 -11.63 7.65 5.11
C VAL A 5 -11.42 6.25 5.71
N LEU A 6 -11.53 6.12 7.04
CA LEU A 6 -11.43 4.83 7.74
C LEU A 6 -12.78 4.12 7.91
N GLY A 7 -13.89 4.77 7.60
CA GLY A 7 -15.24 4.23 7.85
C GLY A 7 -15.53 3.99 9.35
N LEU A 8 -14.99 4.85 10.24
CA LEU A 8 -15.15 4.72 11.69
C LEU A 8 -16.05 5.81 12.26
N GLU A 9 -16.95 5.44 13.17
CA GLU A 9 -17.84 6.40 13.84
C GLU A 9 -17.09 7.39 14.74
N GLN A 10 -16.02 6.95 15.40
CA GLN A 10 -15.19 7.77 16.28
C GLN A 10 -13.71 7.47 16.06
N VAL A 11 -12.91 8.53 16.05
CA VAL A 11 -11.45 8.47 15.98
C VAL A 11 -10.90 9.45 17.01
N GLY A 12 -10.13 8.94 17.98
CA GLY A 12 -9.45 9.75 18.98
C GLY A 12 -8.20 10.42 18.42
N ILE A 13 -7.80 11.55 19.00
CA ILE A 13 -6.64 12.33 18.51
C ILE A 13 -5.29 11.61 18.68
N HIS A 14 -5.25 10.59 19.54
CA HIS A 14 -4.07 9.77 19.83
C HIS A 14 -4.17 8.36 19.24
N ASP A 15 -5.26 8.06 18.52
CA ASP A 15 -5.36 6.78 17.84
C ASP A 15 -4.36 6.74 16.69
N ASN A 16 -3.58 5.67 16.66
CA ASN A 16 -2.62 5.45 15.59
C ASN A 16 -3.38 4.96 14.34
N PHE A 17 -3.20 5.68 13.23
CA PHE A 17 -3.88 5.45 11.95
C PHE A 17 -3.87 3.98 11.51
N PHE A 18 -2.70 3.34 11.52
CA PHE A 18 -2.53 1.96 11.06
C PHE A 18 -3.12 0.93 12.02
N ARG A 19 -3.15 1.26 13.32
CA ARG A 19 -3.72 0.38 14.34
C ARG A 19 -5.23 0.32 14.30
N ILE A 20 -5.90 1.34 13.76
CA ILE A 20 -7.36 1.42 13.67
C ILE A 20 -7.90 1.07 12.28
N GLY A 21 -7.09 0.39 11.45
CA GLY A 21 -7.52 -0.09 10.12
C GLY A 21 -7.04 0.76 8.95
N GLY A 22 -6.20 1.76 9.18
CA GLY A 22 -5.49 2.44 8.10
C GLY A 22 -4.46 1.53 7.44
N ASP A 23 -4.31 1.65 6.12
CA ASP A 23 -3.28 0.99 5.34
C ASP A 23 -2.57 1.99 4.41
N SER A 24 -1.63 1.53 3.59
CA SER A 24 -0.87 2.41 2.69
C SER A 24 -1.76 3.07 1.62
N ILE A 25 -2.80 2.39 1.15
CA ILE A 25 -3.74 2.90 0.13
C ILE A 25 -4.68 3.93 0.74
N ILE A 26 -5.20 3.64 1.94
CA ILE A 26 -6.02 4.59 2.71
C ILE A 26 -5.19 5.82 3.09
N SER A 27 -3.87 5.68 3.33
CA SER A 27 -2.98 6.83 3.56
C SER A 27 -2.93 7.77 2.35
N ILE A 28 -2.85 7.22 1.12
CA ILE A 28 -2.90 8.02 -0.12
C ILE A 28 -4.24 8.75 -0.25
N GLN A 29 -5.35 8.08 0.07
CA GLN A 29 -6.68 8.68 0.07
C GLN A 29 -6.79 9.81 1.10
N LEU A 30 -6.24 9.60 2.31
CA LEU A 30 -6.23 10.59 3.37
C LEU A 30 -5.50 11.86 2.92
N VAL A 31 -4.32 11.74 2.29
CA VAL A 31 -3.60 12.89 1.71
C VAL A 31 -4.46 13.60 0.66
N SER A 32 -5.05 12.85 -0.28
CA SER A 32 -5.93 13.41 -1.31
C SER A 32 -7.10 14.21 -0.73
N ARG A 33 -7.76 13.69 0.32
CA ARG A 33 -8.88 14.36 1.01
C ARG A 33 -8.42 15.56 1.83
N LEU A 34 -7.26 15.49 2.49
CA LEU A 34 -6.67 16.62 3.21
C LEU A 34 -6.30 17.77 2.26
N ARG A 35 -5.79 17.45 1.07
CA ARG A 35 -5.49 18.45 0.03
C ARG A 35 -6.73 19.20 -0.43
N ARG A 36 -7.85 18.49 -0.63
CA ARG A 36 -9.15 19.14 -0.94
C ARG A 36 -9.62 20.07 0.18
N ALA A 37 -9.20 19.82 1.43
CA ALA A 37 -9.48 20.66 2.58
C ALA A 37 -8.44 21.78 2.79
N GLY A 38 -7.46 21.93 1.89
CA GLY A 38 -6.43 22.97 1.94
C GLY A 38 -5.17 22.62 2.74
N PHE A 39 -4.99 21.35 3.12
CA PHE A 39 -3.78 20.89 3.80
C PHE A 39 -2.85 20.16 2.82
N GLU A 40 -1.60 20.61 2.72
CA GLU A 40 -0.58 19.96 1.89
C GLU A 40 0.34 19.10 2.74
N LEU A 41 0.34 17.79 2.49
CA LEU A 41 1.22 16.83 3.15
C LEU A 41 1.56 15.69 2.19
N GLN A 42 2.75 15.15 2.35
CA GLN A 42 3.14 13.91 1.66
C GLN A 42 2.65 12.70 2.44
N VAL A 43 2.40 11.59 1.75
CA VAL A 43 1.96 10.32 2.36
C VAL A 43 2.92 9.85 3.46
N LYS A 44 4.23 10.05 3.27
CA LYS A 44 5.26 9.74 4.27
C LYS A 44 5.01 10.40 5.63
N VAL A 45 4.43 11.60 5.66
CA VAL A 45 4.15 12.31 6.91
C VAL A 45 3.13 11.55 7.77
N ILE A 46 2.21 10.79 7.16
CA ILE A 46 1.26 9.94 7.90
C ILE A 46 1.99 8.81 8.63
N PHE A 47 3.07 8.27 8.05
CA PHE A 47 3.90 7.25 8.70
C PHE A 47 4.76 7.85 9.83
N ASP A 48 5.34 9.03 9.62
CA ASP A 48 6.20 9.71 10.60
C ASP A 48 5.38 10.28 11.79
N ALA A 49 4.14 10.69 11.54
CA ALA A 49 3.22 11.28 12.50
C ALA A 49 1.83 10.60 12.42
N PRO A 50 1.70 9.33 12.88
CA PRO A 50 0.54 8.49 12.63
C PRO A 50 -0.67 8.77 13.53
N THR A 51 -0.74 9.93 14.18
CA THR A 51 -1.89 10.34 15.00
C THR A 51 -2.32 11.75 14.63
N VAL A 52 -3.60 12.08 14.80
CA VAL A 52 -4.11 13.43 14.52
C VAL A 52 -3.35 14.49 15.32
N ALA A 53 -3.04 14.21 16.59
CA ALA A 53 -2.28 15.12 17.45
C ALA A 53 -0.86 15.39 16.90
N GLN A 54 -0.17 14.37 16.39
CA GLN A 54 1.16 14.56 15.79
C GLN A 54 1.07 15.27 14.43
N LEU A 55 0.11 14.91 13.57
CA LEU A 55 -0.09 15.59 12.29
C LEU A 55 -0.40 17.07 12.46
N ALA A 56 -1.23 17.44 13.45
CA ALA A 56 -1.57 18.84 13.72
C ALA A 56 -0.32 19.68 14.01
N VAL A 57 0.62 19.15 14.80
CA VAL A 57 1.91 19.82 15.09
C VAL A 57 2.75 19.96 13.82
N VAL A 58 2.82 18.92 12.99
CA VAL A 58 3.57 18.98 11.72
C VAL A 58 2.96 20.01 10.77
N LEU A 59 1.63 20.05 10.65
CA LEU A 59 0.92 21.00 9.79
C LEU A 59 1.11 22.45 10.25
N GLU A 60 1.13 22.70 11.57
CA GLU A 60 1.38 24.03 12.12
C GLU A 60 2.81 24.51 11.85
N GLN A 61 3.79 23.60 11.90
CA GLN A 61 5.20 23.89 11.62
C GLN A 61 5.51 24.00 10.12
N SER A 62 4.74 23.34 9.27
CA SER A 62 5.00 23.21 7.82
C SER A 62 4.40 24.35 6.99
N GLN A 63 4.50 25.60 7.44
CA GLN A 63 4.13 26.77 6.61
C GLN A 63 5.01 26.94 5.35
N ALA A 64 6.09 26.16 5.21
CA ALA A 64 6.89 26.05 4.01
C ALA A 64 6.89 24.61 3.49
N ALA A 65 5.75 24.11 3.00
CA ALA A 65 5.72 22.89 2.22
C ALA A 65 6.59 23.07 0.95
N ALA A 66 7.34 22.04 0.56
CA ALA A 66 8.00 22.04 -0.73
C ALA A 66 6.94 22.25 -1.82
N LEU A 67 7.15 23.26 -2.68
CA LEU A 67 6.24 23.52 -3.80
C LEU A 67 6.18 22.29 -4.69
N ILE A 68 5.00 21.63 -4.71
CA ILE A 68 4.74 20.53 -5.62
C ILE A 68 4.78 21.07 -7.05
N VAL A 69 5.66 20.51 -7.88
CA VAL A 69 5.77 20.88 -9.29
C VAL A 69 4.97 19.88 -10.10
N ALA A 70 3.79 20.30 -10.54
CA ALA A 70 2.89 19.47 -11.35
C ALA A 70 2.68 20.08 -12.73
N GLU A 71 2.85 19.28 -13.78
CA GLU A 71 2.49 19.67 -15.14
C GLU A 71 0.96 19.87 -15.25
N GLN A 72 0.52 21.02 -15.76
CA GLN A 72 -0.89 21.36 -15.91
C GLN A 72 -1.31 21.41 -17.39
N GLY A 73 -2.62 21.44 -17.63
CA GLY A 73 -3.20 21.45 -18.98
C GLY A 73 -3.15 20.08 -19.66
N THR A 74 -3.32 20.06 -20.98
CA THR A 74 -3.28 18.83 -21.77
C THR A 74 -1.83 18.47 -22.09
N LEU A 75 -1.35 17.36 -21.54
CA LEU A 75 0.01 16.90 -21.78
C LEU A 75 0.12 16.15 -23.12
N THR A 76 1.25 16.34 -23.82
CA THR A 76 1.60 15.72 -25.10
C THR A 76 3.07 15.25 -25.10
N GLY A 77 3.43 14.40 -26.05
CA GLY A 77 4.82 13.94 -26.27
C GLY A 77 5.14 12.56 -25.67
N SER A 78 6.34 12.08 -25.98
CA SER A 78 6.81 10.73 -25.60
C SER A 78 7.64 10.71 -24.32
N PHE A 79 7.63 9.57 -23.61
CA PHE A 79 8.42 9.32 -22.41
C PHE A 79 8.63 7.81 -22.19
N GLY A 80 9.55 7.46 -21.29
CA GLY A 80 9.93 6.05 -21.03
C GLY A 80 8.84 5.24 -20.31
N LEU A 81 9.14 3.98 -20.02
CA LEU A 81 8.27 3.06 -19.27
C LEU A 81 8.68 3.01 -17.79
N LEU A 82 7.70 2.77 -16.91
CA LEU A 82 7.98 2.29 -15.56
C LEU A 82 8.40 0.80 -15.59
N PRO A 83 9.13 0.32 -14.56
CA PRO A 83 9.57 -1.08 -14.47
C PRO A 83 8.46 -2.10 -14.68
N ILE A 84 7.27 -1.84 -14.16
CA ILE A 84 6.12 -2.73 -14.29
C ILE A 84 5.57 -2.82 -15.71
N GLN A 85 5.60 -1.70 -16.46
CA GLN A 85 5.19 -1.70 -17.86
C GLN A 85 6.26 -2.40 -18.72
N GLN A 86 7.54 -2.21 -18.41
CA GLN A 86 8.63 -2.96 -19.05
C GLN A 86 8.46 -4.46 -18.83
N TRP A 87 8.21 -4.89 -17.59
CA TRP A 87 7.91 -6.29 -17.27
C TRP A 87 6.79 -6.85 -18.13
N PHE A 88 5.68 -6.10 -18.33
CA PHE A 88 4.57 -6.54 -19.18
C PHE A 88 5.00 -6.78 -20.62
N PHE A 89 5.82 -5.89 -21.20
CA PHE A 89 6.30 -6.03 -22.58
C PHE A 89 7.40 -7.08 -22.75
N ASP A 90 8.10 -7.43 -21.67
CA ASP A 90 9.10 -8.51 -21.68
C ASP A 90 8.45 -9.91 -21.65
N GLN A 91 7.18 -10.00 -21.23
CA GLN A 91 6.41 -11.24 -21.27
C GLN A 91 5.89 -11.59 -22.66
N HIS A 92 5.72 -12.88 -22.93
CA HIS A 92 5.21 -13.40 -24.21
C HIS A 92 3.72 -13.77 -24.11
N TRP A 93 2.86 -12.76 -23.95
CA TRP A 93 1.42 -12.97 -23.85
C TRP A 93 0.81 -13.48 -25.16
N ALA A 94 -0.15 -14.42 -25.06
CA ALA A 94 -0.89 -14.92 -26.21
C ALA A 94 -1.93 -13.91 -26.74
N ALA A 95 -2.50 -13.10 -25.85
CA ALA A 95 -3.48 -12.07 -26.12
C ALA A 95 -3.18 -10.81 -25.26
N PRO A 96 -2.07 -10.10 -25.54
CA PRO A 96 -1.64 -8.94 -24.73
C PRO A 96 -2.71 -7.84 -24.67
N GLN A 97 -3.55 -7.70 -25.69
CA GLN A 97 -4.67 -6.75 -25.74
C GLN A 97 -5.76 -6.96 -24.67
N HIS A 98 -5.80 -8.15 -24.06
CA HIS A 98 -6.81 -8.55 -23.07
C HIS A 98 -6.13 -8.80 -21.73
N TRP A 99 -5.47 -7.76 -21.23
CA TRP A 99 -4.81 -7.71 -19.94
C TRP A 99 -5.31 -6.48 -19.17
N ASN A 100 -6.50 -6.59 -18.62
CA ASN A 100 -7.27 -5.44 -18.19
C ASN A 100 -7.53 -5.43 -16.69
N GLN A 101 -7.95 -4.27 -16.23
CA GLN A 101 -8.65 -4.08 -14.97
C GLN A 101 -9.98 -3.42 -15.25
N ALA A 102 -11.02 -3.86 -14.54
CA ALA A 102 -12.34 -3.29 -14.63
C ALA A 102 -12.97 -3.19 -13.25
N PHE A 103 -13.80 -2.17 -13.07
CA PHE A 103 -14.58 -1.99 -11.84
C PHE A 103 -15.93 -1.39 -12.15
N MET A 104 -16.88 -1.63 -11.24
CA MET A 104 -18.25 -1.15 -11.34
C MET A 104 -18.47 -0.01 -10.35
N LEU A 105 -18.92 1.16 -10.83
CA LEU A 105 -19.28 2.31 -9.99
C LEU A 105 -20.80 2.42 -9.90
N ARG A 106 -21.35 2.38 -8.69
CA ARG A 106 -22.76 2.68 -8.45
C ARG A 106 -23.04 4.17 -8.57
N ILE A 107 -24.08 4.50 -9.33
CA ILE A 107 -24.56 5.88 -9.50
C ILE A 107 -26.09 5.94 -9.32
N PRO A 108 -26.64 7.11 -8.93
CA PRO A 108 -28.08 7.32 -8.93
C PRO A 108 -28.66 7.08 -10.32
N ALA A 109 -29.77 6.34 -10.43
CA ALA A 109 -30.43 6.08 -11.71
C ALA A 109 -31.09 7.33 -12.33
N SER A 110 -31.17 8.43 -11.59
CA SER A 110 -31.68 9.72 -12.06
C SER A 110 -30.68 10.51 -12.90
N ILE A 111 -29.41 10.09 -12.96
CA ILE A 111 -28.38 10.77 -13.75
C ILE A 111 -28.57 10.47 -15.23
N ASP A 112 -28.63 11.53 -16.03
CA ASP A 112 -28.82 11.44 -17.47
C ASP A 112 -27.57 10.87 -18.18
N THR A 113 -27.80 10.00 -19.17
CA THR A 113 -26.72 9.38 -19.97
C THR A 113 -25.86 10.41 -20.69
N THR A 114 -26.41 11.57 -21.09
CA THR A 114 -25.64 12.65 -21.72
C THR A 114 -24.69 13.29 -20.72
N ALA A 115 -25.14 13.54 -19.49
CA ALA A 115 -24.28 14.07 -18.43
C ALA A 115 -23.14 13.08 -18.08
N ILE A 116 -23.41 11.78 -18.12
CA ILE A 116 -22.38 10.73 -17.97
C ILE A 116 -21.37 10.80 -19.10
N ALA A 117 -21.83 10.88 -20.35
CA ALA A 117 -20.94 10.99 -21.51
C ALA A 117 -20.06 12.24 -21.45
N ASP A 118 -20.62 13.39 -21.07
CA ASP A 118 -19.89 14.64 -20.88
C ASP A 118 -18.85 14.53 -19.76
N ALA A 119 -19.22 13.97 -18.60
CA ALA A 119 -18.30 13.77 -17.48
C ALA A 119 -17.13 12.85 -17.86
N ILE A 120 -17.40 11.77 -18.58
CA ILE A 120 -16.39 10.84 -19.08
C ILE A 120 -15.42 11.53 -20.05
N GLN A 121 -15.92 12.40 -20.94
CA GLN A 121 -15.07 13.18 -21.83
C GLN A 121 -14.16 14.14 -21.05
N HIS A 122 -14.69 14.83 -20.04
CA HIS A 122 -13.89 15.70 -19.17
C HIS A 122 -12.81 14.90 -18.41
N LEU A 123 -13.17 13.73 -17.89
CA LEU A 123 -12.26 12.82 -17.20
C LEU A 123 -11.10 12.39 -18.11
N ALA A 124 -11.38 12.05 -19.36
CA ALA A 124 -10.38 11.68 -20.37
C ALA A 124 -9.40 12.81 -20.70
N GLN A 125 -9.87 14.06 -20.69
CA GLN A 125 -9.04 15.24 -20.91
C GLN A 125 -8.20 15.58 -19.68
N TYR A 126 -8.77 15.38 -18.48
CA TYR A 126 -8.12 15.67 -17.21
C TYR A 126 -7.04 14.64 -16.87
N HIS A 127 -7.30 13.33 -17.01
CA HIS A 127 -6.33 12.29 -16.67
C HIS A 127 -5.50 11.87 -17.89
N ASP A 128 -4.28 12.41 -18.03
CA ASP A 128 -3.46 12.25 -19.23
C ASP A 128 -3.14 10.79 -19.58
N SER A 129 -3.05 9.89 -18.59
CA SER A 129 -2.85 8.46 -18.79
C SER A 129 -3.98 7.77 -19.55
N LEU A 130 -5.20 8.33 -19.54
CA LEU A 130 -6.33 7.83 -20.34
C LEU A 130 -6.16 8.11 -21.84
N ARG A 131 -5.17 8.94 -22.19
CA ARG A 131 -4.77 9.28 -23.56
C ARG A 131 -3.42 8.66 -23.94
N CYS A 132 -2.86 7.79 -23.11
CA CYS A 132 -1.61 7.09 -23.42
C CYS A 132 -1.81 6.06 -24.54
N ARG A 133 -0.80 5.96 -25.40
CA ARG A 133 -0.54 4.84 -26.30
C ARG A 133 0.91 4.39 -26.16
N PHE A 134 1.21 3.19 -26.65
CA PHE A 134 2.51 2.54 -26.56
C PHE A 134 3.07 2.27 -27.95
N GLU A 135 4.25 2.80 -28.21
CA GLU A 135 4.91 2.72 -29.51
C GLU A 135 6.14 1.81 -29.40
N ALA A 136 6.24 0.84 -30.32
CA ALA A 136 7.45 0.04 -30.44
C ALA A 136 8.59 0.90 -30.98
N THR A 137 9.77 0.73 -30.41
CA THR A 137 11.02 1.40 -30.77
C THR A 137 12.12 0.35 -31.00
N SER A 138 13.29 0.78 -31.46
CA SER A 138 14.47 -0.10 -31.57
C SER A 138 14.97 -0.63 -30.21
N GLN A 139 14.58 -0.01 -29.10
CA GLN A 139 15.04 -0.35 -27.74
C GLN A 139 13.92 -0.93 -26.85
N GLY A 140 12.80 -1.35 -27.43
CA GLY A 140 11.64 -1.84 -26.68
C GLY A 140 10.42 -0.95 -26.95
N TYR A 141 9.76 -0.45 -25.92
CA TYR A 141 8.55 0.37 -26.05
C TYR A 141 8.71 1.73 -25.37
N GLN A 142 7.97 2.73 -25.86
CA GLN A 142 7.84 4.04 -25.21
C GLN A 142 6.36 4.41 -25.07
N GLN A 143 6.07 5.30 -24.13
CA GLN A 143 4.74 5.88 -23.93
C GLN A 143 4.62 7.17 -24.73
N HIS A 144 3.40 7.47 -25.16
CA HIS A 144 3.09 8.73 -25.82
C HIS A 144 1.71 9.24 -25.40
N TYR A 145 1.66 10.48 -24.91
CA TYR A 145 0.39 11.16 -24.68
C TYR A 145 -0.17 11.67 -26.01
N ARG A 146 -1.33 11.17 -26.42
CA ARG A 146 -2.00 11.57 -27.67
C ARG A 146 -2.44 13.04 -27.62
N ASP A 147 -2.33 13.77 -28.73
CA ASP A 147 -2.93 15.10 -28.86
C ASP A 147 -4.46 15.05 -28.64
N SER A 148 -5.01 16.10 -28.02
CA SER A 148 -6.43 16.20 -27.68
C SER A 148 -7.29 16.56 -28.89
N ASP A 149 -7.32 15.72 -29.92
CA ASP A 149 -8.30 15.89 -30.99
C ASP A 149 -9.58 15.11 -30.64
N HIS A 150 -10.70 15.83 -30.70
CA HIS A 150 -12.05 15.32 -30.46
C HIS A 150 -12.31 14.03 -31.27
N GLY A 151 -12.63 12.94 -30.59
CA GLY A 151 -12.87 11.62 -31.22
C GLY A 151 -12.21 10.42 -30.54
N ILE A 152 -11.58 10.61 -29.37
CA ILE A 152 -10.85 9.54 -28.66
C ILE A 152 -11.79 8.43 -28.15
N MET A 153 -13.06 8.73 -27.94
CA MET A 153 -13.99 7.82 -27.28
C MET A 153 -15.15 7.42 -28.18
N ALA A 154 -15.45 6.11 -28.19
CA ALA A 154 -16.70 5.61 -28.74
C ALA A 154 -17.89 6.21 -27.95
N PRO A 155 -19.07 6.38 -28.59
CA PRO A 155 -20.27 6.80 -27.88
C PRO A 155 -20.54 5.89 -26.69
N LEU A 156 -20.93 6.50 -25.55
CA LEU A 156 -21.28 5.77 -24.34
C LEU A 156 -22.38 4.75 -24.64
N GLN A 157 -22.07 3.48 -24.42
CA GLN A 157 -23.02 2.40 -24.60
C GLN A 157 -23.92 2.30 -23.39
N GLN A 158 -25.20 2.01 -23.61
CA GLN A 158 -26.17 1.81 -22.55
C GLN A 158 -26.85 0.45 -22.68
N HIS A 159 -26.89 -0.31 -21.59
CA HIS A 159 -27.57 -1.59 -21.51
C HIS A 159 -28.53 -1.65 -20.33
N ASP A 160 -29.61 -2.40 -20.52
CA ASP A 160 -30.58 -2.74 -19.49
C ASP A 160 -30.30 -4.17 -19.03
N VAL A 161 -29.69 -4.32 -17.85
CA VAL A 161 -29.22 -5.60 -17.30
C VAL A 161 -30.37 -6.56 -17.02
N SER A 162 -31.60 -6.07 -16.86
CA SER A 162 -32.79 -6.92 -16.67
C SER A 162 -33.13 -7.79 -17.88
N ARG A 163 -32.50 -7.52 -19.04
CA ARG A 163 -32.68 -8.26 -20.29
C ARG A 163 -31.67 -9.39 -20.49
N TYR A 164 -30.70 -9.51 -19.58
CA TYR A 164 -29.63 -10.48 -19.65
C TYR A 164 -29.75 -11.43 -18.45
N ASP A 165 -29.43 -12.70 -18.67
CA ASP A 165 -29.04 -13.58 -17.58
C ASP A 165 -27.56 -13.34 -17.21
N ASP A 166 -27.10 -13.97 -16.13
CA ASP A 166 -25.74 -13.76 -15.61
C ASP A 166 -24.65 -14.12 -16.64
N ASP A 167 -24.85 -15.20 -17.41
CA ASP A 167 -23.88 -15.69 -18.40
C ASP A 167 -23.80 -14.78 -19.63
N SER A 168 -24.95 -14.31 -20.14
CA SER A 168 -25.01 -13.37 -21.26
C SER A 168 -24.50 -11.99 -20.88
N LEU A 169 -24.78 -11.53 -19.66
CA LEU A 169 -24.20 -10.29 -19.12
C LEU A 169 -22.67 -10.44 -18.98
N HIS A 170 -22.19 -11.54 -18.41
CA HIS A 170 -20.76 -11.81 -18.30
C HIS A 170 -20.07 -11.79 -19.68
N THR A 171 -20.68 -12.42 -20.68
CA THR A 171 -20.17 -12.44 -22.06
C THR A 171 -20.14 -11.03 -22.66
N LEU A 172 -21.23 -10.27 -22.53
CA LEU A 172 -21.32 -8.89 -23.00
C LEU A 172 -20.20 -8.00 -22.42
N LEU A 173 -20.02 -8.02 -21.10
CA LEU A 173 -19.01 -7.22 -20.42
C LEU A 173 -17.58 -7.66 -20.79
N SER A 174 -17.39 -8.95 -21.06
CA SER A 174 -16.11 -9.49 -21.56
C SER A 174 -15.82 -9.02 -22.97
N ASP A 175 -16.81 -9.01 -23.86
CA ASP A 175 -16.65 -8.60 -25.27
C ASP A 175 -16.20 -7.16 -25.41
N TYR A 176 -16.70 -6.27 -24.55
CA TYR A 176 -16.26 -4.88 -24.54
C TYR A 176 -14.75 -4.78 -24.35
N GLN A 177 -14.18 -5.51 -23.38
CA GLN A 177 -12.78 -5.32 -22.98
C GLN A 177 -11.76 -6.21 -23.70
N ARG A 178 -12.17 -7.16 -24.56
CA ARG A 178 -11.27 -8.12 -25.23
C ARG A 178 -10.27 -7.54 -26.24
N GLY A 179 -10.51 -6.33 -26.75
CA GLY A 179 -9.88 -5.84 -27.98
C GLY A 179 -9.06 -4.55 -27.88
N PHE A 180 -8.51 -4.20 -26.70
CA PHE A 180 -7.77 -2.94 -26.58
C PHE A 180 -6.47 -2.94 -27.38
N ASP A 181 -6.34 -2.01 -28.31
CA ASP A 181 -5.11 -1.79 -29.06
C ASP A 181 -4.22 -0.77 -28.32
N TYR A 182 -3.18 -1.23 -27.64
CA TYR A 182 -2.24 -0.33 -26.96
C TYR A 182 -1.38 0.52 -27.91
N HIS A 183 -1.33 0.22 -29.21
CA HIS A 183 -0.64 1.06 -30.18
C HIS A 183 -1.46 2.27 -30.60
N GLN A 184 -2.77 2.10 -30.83
CA GLN A 184 -3.62 3.18 -31.33
C GLN A 184 -4.50 3.79 -30.23
N GLY A 185 -4.98 3.00 -29.29
CA GLY A 185 -5.96 3.38 -28.28
C GLY A 185 -7.36 3.67 -28.86
N PRO A 186 -8.35 4.03 -28.01
CA PRO A 186 -8.24 4.21 -26.57
C PRO A 186 -7.98 2.89 -25.84
N LEU A 187 -7.30 2.99 -24.70
CA LEU A 187 -6.97 1.85 -23.84
C LEU A 187 -8.00 1.57 -22.75
N TRP A 188 -9.20 2.12 -22.92
CA TRP A 188 -10.27 2.00 -21.94
C TRP A 188 -11.61 2.33 -22.57
N GLN A 189 -12.67 1.97 -21.85
CA GLN A 189 -14.04 2.33 -22.19
C GLN A 189 -14.93 2.34 -20.94
N ALA A 190 -16.11 2.93 -21.10
CA ALA A 190 -17.13 2.97 -20.06
C ALA A 190 -18.50 2.58 -20.63
N ILE A 191 -19.33 1.95 -19.80
CA ILE A 191 -20.66 1.45 -20.18
C ILE A 191 -21.66 1.83 -19.09
N HIS A 192 -22.80 2.40 -19.48
CA HIS A 192 -23.90 2.70 -18.59
C HIS A 192 -24.85 1.50 -18.49
N LEU A 193 -24.99 0.94 -17.30
CA LEU A 193 -25.82 -0.21 -17.01
C LEU A 193 -27.01 0.21 -16.13
N THR A 194 -28.22 -0.10 -16.59
CA THR A 194 -29.48 0.22 -15.93
C THR A 194 -30.29 -1.05 -15.66
N GLY A 195 -31.39 -0.97 -14.91
CA GLY A 195 -32.30 -2.12 -14.71
C GLY A 195 -31.96 -3.03 -13.53
N TYR A 196 -31.10 -2.59 -12.61
CA TYR A 196 -30.81 -3.31 -11.36
C TYR A 196 -32.03 -3.32 -10.44
N ALA A 197 -32.22 -4.41 -9.69
CA ALA A 197 -33.35 -4.59 -8.78
C ALA A 197 -33.40 -3.57 -7.62
N ASP A 198 -32.25 -2.99 -7.27
CA ASP A 198 -32.15 -1.94 -6.25
C ASP A 198 -32.56 -0.55 -6.75
N GLY A 199 -32.92 -0.42 -8.04
CA GLY A 199 -33.37 0.82 -8.67
C GLY A 199 -32.27 1.81 -8.99
N SER A 200 -30.99 1.46 -8.76
CA SER A 200 -29.84 2.29 -9.09
C SER A 200 -29.21 1.87 -10.44
N ALA A 201 -28.23 2.64 -10.92
CA ALA A 201 -27.49 2.32 -12.13
C ALA A 201 -26.02 2.03 -11.80
N ARG A 202 -25.30 1.47 -12.77
CA ARG A 202 -23.86 1.23 -12.67
C ARG A 202 -23.14 1.82 -13.88
N LEU A 203 -21.90 2.26 -13.66
CA LEU A 203 -20.93 2.51 -14.71
C LEU A 203 -19.86 1.44 -14.63
N LEU A 204 -19.78 0.58 -15.65
CA LEU A 204 -18.59 -0.25 -15.83
C LEU A 204 -17.51 0.64 -16.42
N PHE A 205 -16.34 0.65 -15.80
CA PHE A 205 -15.11 1.10 -16.46
C PHE A 205 -14.21 -0.10 -16.69
N ALA A 206 -13.69 -0.25 -17.91
CA ALA A 206 -12.69 -1.24 -18.26
C ALA A 206 -11.48 -0.53 -18.87
N PHE A 207 -10.28 -0.86 -18.39
CA PHE A 207 -9.01 -0.27 -18.83
C PHE A 207 -8.00 -1.37 -19.08
N HIS A 208 -7.17 -1.22 -20.10
CA HIS A 208 -5.94 -1.99 -20.21
C HIS A 208 -5.03 -1.67 -19.01
N HIS A 209 -4.48 -2.70 -18.36
CA HIS A 209 -3.77 -2.53 -17.09
C HIS A 209 -2.55 -1.61 -17.19
N LEU A 210 -1.95 -1.50 -18.39
CA LEU A 210 -0.85 -0.58 -18.70
C LEU A 210 -1.07 0.89 -18.27
N ILE A 211 -2.33 1.34 -18.12
CA ILE A 211 -2.67 2.74 -17.81
C ILE A 211 -3.44 2.90 -16.48
N ILE A 212 -3.63 1.82 -15.72
CA ILE A 212 -4.48 1.85 -14.52
C ILE A 212 -3.92 0.96 -13.40
N ASP A 213 -4.23 1.32 -12.17
CA ASP A 213 -4.06 0.49 -10.97
C ASP A 213 -5.26 0.66 -10.02
N ALA A 214 -5.31 -0.14 -8.95
CA ALA A 214 -6.42 -0.10 -7.98
C ALA A 214 -6.51 1.22 -7.19
N VAL A 215 -5.41 1.99 -7.09
CA VAL A 215 -5.46 3.34 -6.51
C VAL A 215 -6.17 4.30 -7.48
N SER A 216 -5.88 4.16 -8.77
CA SER A 216 -6.48 4.94 -9.85
C SER A 216 -7.99 4.72 -9.96
N TRP A 217 -8.51 3.53 -9.67
CA TRP A 217 -9.96 3.28 -9.68
C TRP A 217 -10.71 4.27 -8.79
N ARG A 218 -10.20 4.50 -7.57
CA ARG A 218 -10.83 5.43 -6.62
C ARG A 218 -10.70 6.88 -7.05
N ILE A 219 -9.58 7.26 -7.68
CA ILE A 219 -9.40 8.59 -8.26
C ILE A 219 -10.47 8.84 -9.34
N ILE A 220 -10.66 7.86 -10.23
CA ILE A 220 -11.67 7.91 -11.28
C ILE A 220 -13.08 7.99 -10.67
N SER A 221 -13.39 7.18 -9.67
CA SER A 221 -14.70 7.22 -8.99
C SER A 221 -14.98 8.55 -8.31
N ASP A 222 -14.03 9.09 -7.53
CA ASP A 222 -14.16 10.38 -6.85
C ASP A 222 -14.36 11.52 -7.87
N ASP A 223 -13.65 11.48 -9.00
CA ASP A 223 -13.75 12.50 -10.05
C ASP A 223 -15.03 12.41 -10.86
N MET A 224 -15.50 11.19 -11.13
CA MET A 224 -16.82 10.98 -11.73
C MET A 224 -17.93 11.52 -10.83
N GLN A 225 -17.85 11.28 -9.52
CA GLN A 225 -18.79 11.85 -8.55
C GLN A 225 -18.74 13.38 -8.59
N ALA A 226 -17.54 13.98 -8.53
CA ALA A 226 -17.38 15.43 -8.55
C ALA A 226 -18.01 16.04 -9.81
N LEU A 227 -17.67 15.52 -11.00
CA LEU A 227 -18.19 16.01 -12.28
C LEU A 227 -19.71 15.88 -12.39
N LEU A 228 -20.26 14.71 -12.03
CA LEU A 228 -21.70 14.46 -12.13
C LEU A 228 -22.53 15.21 -11.09
N THR A 229 -21.91 15.66 -10.00
CA THR A 229 -22.56 16.53 -9.00
C THR A 229 -22.29 18.03 -9.23
N GLY A 230 -21.67 18.38 -10.37
CA GLY A 230 -21.42 19.77 -10.76
C GLY A 230 -20.25 20.45 -10.03
N GLN A 231 -19.37 19.67 -9.39
CA GLN A 231 -18.14 20.16 -8.78
C GLN A 231 -17.02 20.22 -9.83
N SER A 232 -16.11 21.18 -9.68
CA SER A 232 -14.89 21.23 -10.48
C SER A 232 -13.82 20.28 -9.93
N LEU A 233 -13.02 19.70 -10.83
CA LEU A 233 -11.80 19.00 -10.43
C LEU A 233 -10.74 20.02 -9.97
N PRO A 234 -9.92 19.72 -8.95
CA PRO A 234 -8.83 20.60 -8.54
C PRO A 234 -7.69 20.59 -9.56
N ASP A 235 -6.61 21.33 -9.30
CA ASP A 235 -5.40 21.24 -10.12
C ASP A 235 -4.78 19.83 -10.08
N LYS A 236 -4.12 19.45 -11.18
CA LYS A 236 -3.48 18.14 -11.31
C LYS A 236 -2.34 17.97 -10.32
N THR A 237 -2.15 16.74 -9.85
CA THR A 237 -0.92 16.30 -9.19
C THR A 237 0.18 16.05 -10.24
N SER A 238 1.41 15.73 -9.81
CA SER A 238 2.53 15.49 -10.72
C SER A 238 2.20 14.40 -11.75
N SER A 239 2.60 14.61 -13.00
CA SER A 239 2.21 13.74 -14.10
C SER A 239 2.85 12.35 -14.02
N TYR A 240 2.24 11.37 -14.70
CA TYR A 240 2.81 10.02 -14.80
C TYR A 240 4.19 10.03 -15.48
N ARG A 241 4.42 10.96 -16.42
CA ARG A 241 5.72 11.22 -17.03
C ARG A 241 6.75 11.74 -16.03
N GLN A 242 6.40 12.74 -15.21
CA GLN A 242 7.30 13.25 -14.16
C GLN A 242 7.71 12.13 -13.19
N TRP A 243 6.74 11.30 -12.78
CA TRP A 243 7.02 10.14 -11.94
C TRP A 243 7.96 9.15 -12.61
N THR A 244 7.72 8.83 -13.89
CA THR A 244 8.57 7.92 -14.66
C THR A 244 10.02 8.39 -14.70
N GLN A 245 10.24 9.69 -14.93
CA GLN A 245 11.58 10.30 -14.92
C GLN A 245 12.23 10.22 -13.52
N ALA A 246 11.46 10.48 -12.46
CA ALA A 246 11.97 10.39 -11.09
C ALA A 246 12.39 8.97 -10.70
N VAL A 247 11.63 7.94 -11.13
CA VAL A 247 12.00 6.53 -10.91
C VAL A 247 13.29 6.16 -11.66
N GLN A 248 13.46 6.67 -12.89
CA GLN A 248 14.70 6.45 -13.64
C GLN A 248 15.91 7.10 -12.94
N GLN A 249 15.77 8.34 -12.48
CA GLN A 249 16.81 9.06 -11.74
C GLN A 249 17.09 8.43 -10.35
N TYR A 250 16.09 7.80 -9.73
CA TYR A 250 16.25 7.10 -8.47
C TYR A 250 17.32 6.01 -8.58
N ALA A 251 17.28 5.20 -9.64
CA ALA A 251 18.25 4.13 -9.88
C ALA A 251 19.68 4.64 -10.00
N GLU A 252 19.88 5.82 -10.61
CA GLU A 252 21.21 6.44 -10.76
C GLU A 252 21.81 6.91 -9.43
N THR A 253 20.96 7.24 -8.45
CA THR A 253 21.37 7.86 -7.18
C THR A 253 21.38 6.90 -6.00
N HIS A 254 20.78 5.72 -6.12
CA HIS A 254 20.61 4.72 -5.05
C HIS A 254 21.26 3.37 -5.38
N VAL A 255 22.42 3.40 -6.04
CA VAL A 255 23.20 2.20 -6.40
C VAL A 255 23.63 1.40 -5.16
N ASP A 256 23.69 2.02 -3.99
CA ASP A 256 23.98 1.38 -2.70
C ASP A 256 22.94 0.32 -2.29
N GLU A 257 21.71 0.37 -2.82
CA GLU A 257 20.69 -0.67 -2.61
C GLU A 257 21.05 -2.01 -3.27
N THR A 258 22.00 -2.04 -4.20
CA THR A 258 22.43 -3.26 -4.91
C THR A 258 22.84 -4.37 -3.95
N ALA A 259 23.52 -4.03 -2.85
CA ALA A 259 23.96 -5.00 -1.85
C ALA A 259 22.77 -5.67 -1.14
N TYR A 260 21.70 -4.92 -0.88
CA TYR A 260 20.47 -5.45 -0.29
C TYR A 260 19.79 -6.42 -1.25
N TRP A 261 19.59 -6.01 -2.51
CA TRP A 261 18.91 -6.83 -3.51
C TRP A 261 19.68 -8.11 -3.86
N ALA A 262 21.02 -8.06 -3.88
CA ALA A 262 21.85 -9.24 -4.09
C ALA A 262 21.68 -10.30 -2.99
N ASP A 263 21.51 -9.90 -1.72
CA ASP A 263 21.23 -10.84 -0.63
C ASP A 263 19.82 -11.45 -0.77
N VAL A 264 18.83 -10.66 -1.19
CA VAL A 264 17.46 -11.16 -1.38
C VAL A 264 17.37 -12.16 -2.54
N LEU A 265 18.09 -11.91 -3.64
CA LEU A 265 18.11 -12.74 -4.86
C LEU A 265 18.94 -14.03 -4.73
N ARG A 266 19.55 -14.30 -3.57
CA ARG A 266 20.32 -15.53 -3.34
C ARG A 266 19.43 -16.79 -3.45
N ASP A 267 20.05 -17.91 -3.78
CA ASP A 267 19.50 -19.29 -3.73
C ASP A 267 18.01 -19.43 -4.09
N PRO A 268 17.67 -19.82 -5.34
CA PRO A 268 16.28 -20.06 -5.72
C PRO A 268 15.71 -21.26 -4.96
N MET A 269 14.40 -21.21 -4.67
CA MET A 269 13.69 -22.34 -4.09
C MET A 269 13.39 -23.40 -5.17
N THR A 270 13.53 -24.68 -4.81
CA THR A 270 13.09 -25.78 -5.68
C THR A 270 11.58 -25.95 -5.55
N LEU A 271 10.87 -25.76 -6.66
CA LEU A 271 9.42 -25.85 -6.72
C LEU A 271 8.96 -27.00 -7.64
N PRO A 272 7.74 -27.55 -7.41
CA PRO A 272 7.17 -28.54 -8.31
C PRO A 272 6.94 -27.95 -9.71
N ALA A 273 6.90 -28.84 -10.71
CA ALA A 273 6.60 -28.44 -12.08
C ALA A 273 5.15 -27.90 -12.18
N PRO A 274 4.92 -26.83 -12.96
CA PRO A 274 3.59 -26.25 -13.12
C PRO A 274 2.63 -27.21 -13.83
N GLN A 275 1.38 -27.21 -13.38
CA GLN A 275 0.24 -27.93 -13.96
C GLN A 275 -0.75 -26.95 -14.63
N GLN A 276 -1.92 -27.45 -15.06
CA GLN A 276 -2.96 -26.57 -15.60
C GLN A 276 -3.47 -25.60 -14.52
N PRO A 277 -3.61 -24.31 -14.86
CA PRO A 277 -4.05 -23.30 -13.91
C PRO A 277 -5.48 -23.55 -13.46
N HIS A 278 -5.73 -23.36 -12.17
CA HIS A 278 -7.05 -23.36 -11.56
C HIS A 278 -7.10 -22.35 -10.41
N THR A 279 -8.31 -21.89 -10.08
CA THR A 279 -8.51 -20.88 -9.04
C THR A 279 -9.03 -21.52 -7.76
N ALA A 280 -8.44 -21.14 -6.64
CA ALA A 280 -8.96 -21.40 -5.30
C ALA A 280 -9.23 -20.06 -4.59
N GLN A 281 -10.09 -20.07 -3.58
CA GLN A 281 -10.43 -18.87 -2.82
C GLN A 281 -10.32 -19.13 -1.32
N LEU A 282 -9.88 -18.10 -0.59
CA LEU A 282 -9.90 -18.04 0.87
C LEU A 282 -10.72 -16.83 1.30
N ARG A 283 -11.45 -16.98 2.40
CA ARG A 283 -12.32 -15.94 2.92
C ARG A 283 -12.32 -15.96 4.43
N LEU A 284 -12.09 -14.80 5.04
CA LEU A 284 -12.32 -14.62 6.47
C LEU A 284 -13.78 -14.27 6.72
N SER A 285 -14.31 -14.58 7.91
CA SER A 285 -15.58 -13.98 8.33
C SER A 285 -15.43 -12.46 8.49
N ASN A 286 -16.56 -11.73 8.47
CA ASN A 286 -16.56 -10.29 8.74
C ASN A 286 -15.96 -9.98 10.13
N ALA A 287 -16.25 -10.82 11.13
CA ALA A 287 -15.68 -10.71 12.48
C ALA A 287 -14.15 -10.90 12.49
N GLN A 288 -13.63 -11.92 11.81
CA GLN A 288 -12.18 -12.13 11.69
C GLN A 288 -11.50 -11.00 10.90
N THR A 289 -12.13 -10.52 9.83
CA THR A 289 -11.63 -9.39 9.03
C THR A 289 -11.55 -8.11 9.88
N THR A 290 -12.57 -7.83 10.68
CA THR A 290 -12.59 -6.69 11.61
C THR A 290 -11.47 -6.81 12.64
N ARG A 291 -11.27 -8.00 13.21
CA ARG A 291 -10.17 -8.27 14.15
C ARG A 291 -8.80 -8.08 13.49
N LEU A 292 -8.61 -8.58 12.27
CA LEU A 292 -7.39 -8.38 11.49
C LEU A 292 -7.07 -6.89 11.30
N LEU A 293 -8.05 -6.12 10.84
CA LEU A 293 -7.87 -4.70 10.48
C LEU A 293 -7.69 -3.79 11.69
N GLN A 294 -8.48 -4.01 12.76
CA GLN A 294 -8.65 -3.03 13.84
C GLN A 294 -8.06 -3.46 15.19
N GLN A 295 -7.69 -4.73 15.37
CA GLN A 295 -7.26 -5.25 16.68
C GLN A 295 -5.89 -5.93 16.63
N ALA A 296 -5.67 -6.80 15.65
CA ALA A 296 -4.47 -7.63 15.55
C ALA A 296 -3.20 -6.77 15.45
N ASN A 297 -3.25 -5.65 14.72
CA ASN A 297 -2.12 -4.73 14.56
C ASN A 297 -1.57 -4.18 15.89
N GLY A 298 -2.41 -4.10 16.93
CA GLY A 298 -1.98 -3.66 18.26
C GLY A 298 -1.03 -4.64 18.97
N GLY A 299 -0.94 -5.90 18.54
CA GLY A 299 -0.14 -6.92 19.21
C GLY A 299 1.36 -6.68 19.09
N TYR A 300 1.83 -6.29 17.90
CA TYR A 300 3.25 -6.08 17.62
C TYR A 300 3.50 -4.76 16.88
N HIS A 301 2.54 -3.84 16.92
CA HIS A 301 2.55 -2.59 16.16
C HIS A 301 2.79 -2.83 14.66
N THR A 302 2.04 -3.77 14.12
CA THR A 302 2.16 -4.19 12.71
C THR A 302 1.27 -3.36 11.78
N GLU A 303 1.54 -3.51 10.49
CA GLU A 303 0.62 -3.26 9.40
C GLU A 303 0.02 -4.58 8.92
N ILE A 304 -1.06 -4.51 8.13
CA ILE A 304 -1.78 -5.70 7.67
C ILE A 304 -0.89 -6.69 6.90
N ASN A 305 0.03 -6.19 6.05
CA ASN A 305 0.93 -7.04 5.26
C ASN A 305 1.84 -7.89 6.16
N ASP A 306 2.18 -7.44 7.36
CA ASP A 306 3.02 -8.22 8.28
C ASP A 306 2.28 -9.49 8.70
N LEU A 307 1.00 -9.34 9.01
CA LEU A 307 0.13 -10.43 9.45
C LEU A 307 -0.18 -11.38 8.30
N LEU A 308 -0.51 -10.85 7.12
CA LEU A 308 -0.80 -11.64 5.92
C LEU A 308 0.44 -12.43 5.46
N LEU A 309 1.61 -11.79 5.42
CA LEU A 309 2.85 -12.42 4.99
C LEU A 309 3.41 -13.38 6.04
N THR A 310 3.17 -13.15 7.33
CA THR A 310 3.46 -14.13 8.38
C THR A 310 2.63 -15.40 8.16
N ALA A 311 1.31 -15.25 7.93
CA ALA A 311 0.45 -16.39 7.64
C ALA A 311 0.85 -17.12 6.35
N LEU A 312 1.24 -16.36 5.31
CA LEU A 312 1.74 -16.93 4.05
C LEU A 312 3.04 -17.71 4.27
N ALA A 313 3.98 -17.19 5.06
CA ALA A 313 5.22 -17.87 5.39
C ALA A 313 4.97 -19.26 6.00
N LEU A 314 4.04 -19.34 6.95
CA LEU A 314 3.64 -20.59 7.61
C LEU A 314 3.00 -21.58 6.62
N ALA A 315 2.11 -21.09 5.75
CA ALA A 315 1.43 -21.91 4.75
C ALA A 315 2.40 -22.46 3.69
N LEU A 316 3.34 -21.65 3.24
CA LEU A 316 4.38 -22.05 2.29
C LEU A 316 5.33 -23.07 2.92
N HIS A 317 5.71 -22.87 4.19
CA HIS A 317 6.52 -23.83 4.93
C HIS A 317 5.82 -25.18 5.08
N ASP A 318 4.54 -25.21 5.46
CA ASP A 318 3.78 -26.46 5.54
C ASP A 318 3.64 -27.14 4.17
N THR A 319 3.44 -26.35 3.11
CA THR A 319 3.21 -26.89 1.75
C THR A 319 4.48 -27.44 1.12
N PHE A 320 5.60 -26.72 1.21
CA PHE A 320 6.84 -27.01 0.50
C PHE A 320 7.96 -27.56 1.39
N GLY A 321 7.85 -27.44 2.72
CA GLY A 321 8.86 -27.90 3.68
C GLY A 321 10.04 -26.95 3.88
N GLU A 322 10.13 -25.86 3.11
CA GLU A 322 11.21 -24.88 3.18
C GLU A 322 10.93 -23.83 4.26
N ALA A 323 11.95 -23.51 5.06
CA ALA A 323 11.82 -22.50 6.13
C ALA A 323 12.04 -21.07 5.62
N ASP A 324 12.70 -20.90 4.47
CA ASP A 324 13.03 -19.62 3.85
C ASP A 324 12.54 -19.62 2.40
N CYS A 325 11.45 -18.90 2.14
CA CYS A 325 10.74 -18.93 0.88
C CYS A 325 10.81 -17.56 0.17
N PRO A 326 11.51 -17.46 -0.99
CA PRO A 326 11.47 -16.26 -1.80
C PRO A 326 10.11 -16.15 -2.52
N ILE A 327 9.47 -15.00 -2.41
CA ILE A 327 8.23 -14.67 -3.12
C ILE A 327 8.38 -13.31 -3.81
N THR A 328 7.55 -13.07 -4.81
CA THR A 328 7.32 -11.76 -5.39
C THR A 328 6.27 -11.03 -4.57
N LEU A 329 6.62 -9.84 -4.07
CA LEU A 329 5.68 -8.96 -3.39
C LEU A 329 5.32 -7.79 -4.30
N GLU A 330 4.03 -7.55 -4.44
CA GLU A 330 3.51 -6.37 -5.12
C GLU A 330 3.25 -5.22 -4.13
N GLY A 331 3.56 -4.01 -4.56
CA GLY A 331 3.27 -2.76 -3.82
C GLY A 331 2.62 -1.74 -4.74
N HIS A 332 1.98 -0.72 -4.15
CA HIS A 332 1.32 0.33 -4.94
C HIS A 332 2.30 1.24 -5.72
N GLY A 333 3.57 1.28 -5.33
CA GLY A 333 4.65 2.00 -6.03
C GLY A 333 4.53 3.53 -6.08
N ARG A 334 3.83 4.13 -5.11
CA ARG A 334 3.63 5.59 -4.97
C ARG A 334 4.40 6.09 -3.76
N GLU A 335 5.72 5.92 -3.83
CA GLU A 335 6.63 6.17 -2.72
C GLU A 335 7.11 7.62 -2.68
N ALA A 336 7.45 8.12 -1.49
CA ALA A 336 8.02 9.46 -1.35
C ALA A 336 9.52 9.44 -1.69
N ILE A 337 9.85 9.56 -2.99
CA ILE A 337 11.24 9.60 -3.50
C ILE A 337 11.74 11.00 -3.84
N ASP A 338 10.83 11.91 -4.21
CA ASP A 338 11.14 13.30 -4.53
C ASP A 338 10.17 14.21 -3.77
N PRO A 339 10.65 15.12 -2.91
CA PRO A 339 9.77 15.99 -2.12
C PRO A 339 9.00 17.03 -2.95
N THR A 340 9.36 17.21 -4.23
CA THR A 340 8.70 18.13 -5.17
C THR A 340 7.60 17.46 -6.00
N LEU A 341 7.45 16.14 -5.88
CA LEU A 341 6.44 15.37 -6.59
C LEU A 341 5.31 14.92 -5.66
N ASP A 342 4.10 14.93 -6.19
CA ASP A 342 2.93 14.32 -5.58
C ASP A 342 2.23 13.49 -6.65
N VAL A 343 2.06 12.19 -6.42
CA VAL A 343 1.32 11.30 -7.33
C VAL A 343 0.06 10.72 -6.67
N SER A 344 -0.40 11.32 -5.56
CA SER A 344 -1.56 10.81 -4.80
C SER A 344 -2.88 10.79 -5.59
N ARG A 345 -2.98 11.61 -6.64
CA ARG A 345 -4.15 11.69 -7.53
C ARG A 345 -3.84 11.44 -9.01
N THR A 346 -2.66 10.93 -9.32
CA THR A 346 -2.26 10.67 -10.71
C THR A 346 -2.74 9.29 -11.14
N VAL A 347 -3.49 9.22 -12.24
CA VAL A 347 -3.93 7.94 -12.82
C VAL A 347 -2.78 7.29 -13.59
N GLY A 348 -2.59 5.98 -13.45
CA GLY A 348 -1.53 5.22 -14.13
C GLY A 348 -1.29 3.87 -13.47
N TRP A 349 -0.39 3.06 -14.05
CA TRP A 349 0.03 1.81 -13.43
C TRP A 349 1.33 2.01 -12.64
N PHE A 350 1.24 2.20 -11.33
CA PHE A 350 2.40 2.51 -10.48
C PHE A 350 3.01 1.29 -9.80
N THR A 351 2.36 0.12 -9.89
CA THR A 351 2.71 -1.08 -9.14
C THR A 351 4.21 -1.39 -9.19
N THR A 352 4.79 -1.69 -8.04
CA THR A 352 6.15 -2.21 -7.92
C THR A 352 6.10 -3.71 -7.67
N MET A 353 7.00 -4.47 -8.29
CA MET A 353 7.22 -5.88 -7.99
C MET A 353 8.67 -6.10 -7.60
N TYR A 354 8.88 -6.83 -6.52
CA TYR A 354 10.22 -7.10 -6.00
C TYR A 354 10.23 -8.40 -5.18
N PRO A 355 11.38 -9.09 -5.12
CA PRO A 355 11.49 -10.29 -4.31
C PRO A 355 11.55 -9.93 -2.82
N VAL A 356 10.98 -10.79 -1.98
CA VAL A 356 11.17 -10.80 -0.53
C VAL A 356 11.36 -12.23 -0.05
N ARG A 357 11.99 -12.39 1.12
CA ARG A 357 12.23 -13.71 1.71
C ARG A 357 11.40 -13.89 2.98
N LEU A 358 10.47 -14.82 2.95
CA LEU A 358 9.63 -15.18 4.08
C LEU A 358 10.29 -16.31 4.87
N ALA A 359 10.74 -16.01 6.09
CA ALA A 359 11.47 -16.95 6.92
C ALA A 359 10.69 -17.34 8.18
N VAL A 360 10.29 -18.62 8.28
CA VAL A 360 9.68 -19.19 9.48
C VAL A 360 10.73 -19.34 10.58
N GLN A 361 10.43 -18.85 11.77
CA GLN A 361 11.29 -18.90 12.94
C GLN A 361 10.86 -20.02 13.91
N ALA A 362 11.51 -20.10 15.07
CA ALA A 362 11.23 -21.12 16.07
C ALA A 362 9.79 -21.08 16.61
N ASP A 363 9.20 -19.88 16.68
CA ASP A 363 7.80 -19.70 17.08
C ASP A 363 7.10 -18.61 16.26
N LEU A 364 5.78 -18.50 16.48
CA LEU A 364 4.92 -17.56 15.77
C LEU A 364 5.26 -16.09 16.05
N ALA A 365 5.62 -15.75 17.29
CA ALA A 365 5.95 -14.38 17.66
C ALA A 365 7.24 -13.96 16.97
N ASP A 366 8.26 -14.82 16.98
CA ASP A 366 9.53 -14.60 16.30
C ASP A 366 9.34 -14.52 14.78
N THR A 367 8.48 -15.36 14.20
CA THR A 367 8.15 -15.31 12.75
C THR A 367 7.49 -13.99 12.37
N LEU A 368 6.55 -13.52 13.18
CA LEU A 368 5.87 -12.26 12.97
C LEU A 368 6.84 -11.08 13.11
N ILE A 369 7.66 -11.05 14.16
CA ILE A 369 8.67 -10.00 14.36
C ILE A 369 9.67 -10.01 13.20
N ALA A 370 10.17 -11.18 12.78
CA ALA A 370 11.10 -11.29 11.65
C ALA A 370 10.47 -10.78 10.35
N THR A 371 9.21 -11.15 10.07
CA THR A 371 8.48 -10.68 8.89
C THR A 371 8.28 -9.17 8.93
N LYS A 372 7.87 -8.63 10.09
CA LYS A 372 7.72 -7.18 10.29
C LYS A 372 9.04 -6.45 10.02
N GLU A 373 10.13 -6.86 10.64
CA GLU A 373 11.45 -6.21 10.50
C GLU A 373 12.01 -6.34 9.08
N MET A 374 11.83 -7.51 8.43
CA MET A 374 12.18 -7.70 7.02
C MET A 374 11.46 -6.67 6.14
N LEU A 375 10.14 -6.50 6.32
CA LEU A 375 9.35 -5.54 5.54
C LEU A 375 9.77 -4.08 5.77
N ARG A 376 10.33 -3.73 6.95
CA ARG A 376 10.82 -2.37 7.24
C ARG A 376 12.24 -2.14 6.74
N ALA A 377 13.01 -3.22 6.57
CA ALA A 377 14.35 -3.15 6.02
C ALA A 377 14.33 -2.89 4.50
N ILE A 378 13.21 -3.18 3.82
CA ILE A 378 13.07 -2.98 2.37
C ILE A 378 13.22 -1.50 2.02
N PRO A 379 14.25 -1.12 1.22
CA PRO A 379 14.40 0.24 0.76
C PRO A 379 13.17 0.67 -0.06
N ARG A 380 12.54 1.79 0.35
CA ARG A 380 11.39 2.41 -0.35
C ARG A 380 10.35 1.42 -0.88
N LYS A 381 9.96 0.45 -0.04
CA LYS A 381 8.98 -0.59 -0.40
C LYS A 381 9.24 -1.24 -1.76
N GLY A 382 10.52 -1.43 -2.11
CA GLY A 382 10.96 -2.16 -3.29
C GLY A 382 11.00 -1.40 -4.61
N LEU A 383 10.75 -0.08 -4.62
CA LEU A 383 10.82 0.74 -5.83
C LEU A 383 12.17 0.58 -6.57
N GLY A 384 13.27 0.58 -5.81
CA GLY A 384 14.62 0.47 -6.35
C GLY A 384 14.89 -0.82 -7.10
N PHE A 385 14.19 -1.92 -6.78
CA PHE A 385 14.44 -3.22 -7.42
C PHE A 385 14.20 -3.16 -8.94
N GLY A 386 12.99 -2.74 -9.33
CA GLY A 386 12.61 -2.64 -10.74
C GLY A 386 13.39 -1.52 -11.45
N ALA A 387 13.63 -0.40 -10.77
CA ALA A 387 14.37 0.73 -11.34
C ALA A 387 15.84 0.36 -11.67
N LEU A 388 16.51 -0.37 -10.77
CA LEU A 388 17.88 -0.87 -10.99
C LEU A 388 17.92 -2.00 -12.02
N SER A 389 16.91 -2.87 -12.06
CA SER A 389 16.81 -3.91 -13.09
C SER A 389 16.66 -3.32 -14.50
N GLN A 390 15.87 -2.25 -14.68
CA GLN A 390 15.77 -1.54 -15.97
C GLN A 390 17.12 -0.96 -16.46
N GLN A 391 18.05 -0.68 -15.55
CA GLN A 391 19.42 -0.24 -15.88
C GLN A 391 20.38 -1.41 -16.17
N GLY A 392 19.89 -2.65 -16.15
CA GLY A 392 20.66 -3.85 -16.44
C GLY A 392 21.56 -4.32 -15.29
N VAL A 393 21.30 -3.91 -14.05
CA VAL A 393 22.11 -4.32 -12.88
C VAL A 393 21.96 -5.82 -12.60
N TRP A 394 20.78 -6.39 -12.80
CA TRP A 394 20.49 -7.82 -12.70
C TRP A 394 19.31 -8.22 -13.59
N ASP A 395 19.15 -9.54 -13.76
CA ASP A 395 18.00 -10.13 -14.42
C ASP A 395 16.70 -9.87 -13.66
N SER A 396 15.66 -9.45 -14.37
CA SER A 396 14.34 -9.13 -13.81
C SER A 396 13.53 -10.36 -13.40
N THR A 397 14.11 -11.56 -13.43
CA THR A 397 13.43 -12.80 -13.03
C THR A 397 13.00 -12.72 -11.57
N LEU A 398 11.69 -12.87 -11.36
CA LEU A 398 11.02 -12.78 -10.08
C LEU A 398 10.63 -14.18 -9.57
N PRO A 399 10.59 -14.41 -8.25
CA PRO A 399 10.13 -15.69 -7.71
C PRO A 399 8.71 -16.05 -8.21
N PRO A 400 8.44 -17.33 -8.52
CA PRO A 400 7.20 -17.75 -9.17
C PRO A 400 5.98 -17.82 -8.23
N ILE A 401 6.10 -17.31 -7.00
CA ILE A 401 4.99 -17.17 -6.06
C ILE A 401 4.78 -15.67 -5.86
N SER A 402 3.66 -15.12 -6.30
CA SER A 402 3.32 -13.70 -6.14
C SER A 402 2.27 -13.49 -5.04
N PHE A 403 2.44 -12.43 -4.27
CA PHE A 403 1.47 -11.94 -3.30
C PHE A 403 1.18 -10.45 -3.51
N ASN A 404 -0.10 -10.12 -3.62
CA ASN A 404 -0.59 -8.75 -3.75
C ASN A 404 -1.79 -8.51 -2.82
N TYR A 405 -1.78 -7.40 -2.10
CA TYR A 405 -2.92 -6.94 -1.29
C TYR A 405 -3.37 -5.55 -1.76
N LEU A 406 -4.59 -5.49 -2.33
CA LEU A 406 -5.20 -4.32 -2.96
C LEU A 406 -5.86 -3.35 -1.96
N GLY A 407 -5.79 -3.62 -0.66
CA GLY A 407 -6.41 -2.79 0.37
C GLY A 407 -7.91 -3.04 0.54
N GLN A 408 -8.58 -2.05 1.13
CA GLN A 408 -10.01 -2.06 1.41
C GLN A 408 -10.80 -1.32 0.32
N LEU A 409 -11.53 -2.06 -0.52
CA LEU A 409 -12.21 -1.49 -1.69
C LEU A 409 -13.52 -0.75 -1.36
N ASP A 410 -14.18 -1.06 -0.25
CA ASP A 410 -15.51 -0.48 0.09
C ASP A 410 -15.47 0.78 0.97
N ASN A 411 -14.30 1.24 1.45
CA ASN A 411 -14.23 2.29 2.48
C ASN A 411 -14.51 3.73 1.99
N GLY A 412 -15.07 3.89 0.80
CA GLY A 412 -15.69 5.15 0.39
C GLY A 412 -17.18 5.13 0.75
N THR A 413 -17.61 6.01 1.67
CA THR A 413 -19.02 6.30 2.01
C THR A 413 -19.84 5.23 2.75
N ALA A 414 -19.24 4.42 3.62
CA ALA A 414 -19.98 3.59 4.57
C ALA A 414 -20.60 4.43 5.71
N ASN A 415 -21.66 5.20 5.41
CA ASN A 415 -22.63 5.62 6.41
C ASN A 415 -23.98 4.96 6.08
N ASN A 416 -24.51 4.22 7.06
CA ASN A 416 -25.63 3.29 7.02
C ASN A 416 -27.01 3.88 6.63
N ASN A 417 -27.13 4.50 5.46
CA ASN A 417 -28.41 4.85 4.85
C ASN A 417 -28.49 4.25 3.44
N ARG A 418 -29.66 3.73 3.06
CA ARG A 418 -29.93 3.27 1.69
C ARG A 418 -29.74 4.37 0.64
N ASP A 419 -29.80 5.64 1.07
CA ASP A 419 -29.52 6.84 0.27
C ASP A 419 -28.02 7.21 0.21
N GLY A 420 -27.13 6.48 0.90
CA GLY A 420 -25.69 6.76 1.01
C GLY A 420 -24.76 5.80 0.28
N MET A 421 -25.30 4.78 -0.41
CA MET A 421 -24.52 3.78 -1.16
C MET A 421 -24.15 4.21 -2.59
N ASP A 422 -24.69 5.34 -3.06
CA ASP A 422 -24.30 5.86 -4.36
C ASP A 422 -22.83 6.34 -4.33
N TRP A 423 -22.18 6.27 -5.49
CA TRP A 423 -20.76 6.61 -5.69
C TRP A 423 -19.75 5.60 -5.15
N GLN A 424 -20.19 4.38 -4.85
CA GLN A 424 -19.33 3.29 -4.38
C GLN A 424 -18.89 2.37 -5.50
N ILE A 425 -17.65 1.87 -5.42
CA ILE A 425 -17.22 0.73 -6.23
C ILE A 425 -17.92 -0.51 -5.68
N THR A 426 -18.63 -1.24 -6.54
CA THR A 426 -19.39 -2.42 -6.14
C THR A 426 -18.68 -3.72 -6.52
N ALA A 427 -19.05 -4.81 -5.86
CA ALA A 427 -18.57 -6.16 -6.17
C ALA A 427 -19.33 -6.83 -7.33
N ASP A 428 -20.01 -6.04 -8.18
CA ASP A 428 -20.71 -6.54 -9.37
C ASP A 428 -19.70 -7.16 -10.35
N ALA A 429 -20.10 -8.23 -11.04
CA ALA A 429 -19.25 -8.88 -12.02
C ALA A 429 -18.90 -7.92 -13.17
N CYS A 430 -17.61 -7.85 -13.52
CA CYS A 430 -17.10 -6.96 -14.57
C CYS A 430 -16.75 -7.69 -15.87
N GLY A 431 -17.18 -8.94 -16.03
CA GLY A 431 -16.73 -9.81 -17.13
C GLY A 431 -15.32 -10.37 -16.92
N GLU A 432 -14.78 -10.96 -17.98
CA GLU A 432 -13.43 -11.49 -18.05
C GLU A 432 -12.42 -10.36 -18.30
N MET A 433 -11.60 -10.04 -17.29
CA MET A 433 -10.64 -8.92 -17.36
C MET A 433 -9.31 -9.32 -18.02
N VAL A 434 -8.90 -10.58 -17.88
CA VAL A 434 -7.65 -11.11 -18.44
C VAL A 434 -7.96 -12.35 -19.26
N SER A 435 -7.40 -12.45 -20.46
CA SER A 435 -7.59 -13.65 -21.29
C SER A 435 -7.04 -14.90 -20.61
N PRO A 436 -7.78 -16.02 -20.57
CA PRO A 436 -7.27 -17.30 -20.07
C PRO A 436 -6.09 -17.86 -20.88
N SER A 437 -5.86 -17.33 -22.07
CA SER A 437 -4.72 -17.67 -22.91
C SER A 437 -3.41 -16.99 -22.47
N ASN A 438 -3.50 -15.91 -21.70
CA ASN A 438 -2.35 -15.22 -21.11
C ASN A 438 -1.84 -16.03 -19.91
N ARG A 439 -1.04 -17.06 -20.19
CA ARG A 439 -0.38 -17.88 -19.18
C ARG A 439 0.87 -17.16 -18.69
N GLY A 440 0.93 -16.88 -17.40
CA GLY A 440 2.15 -16.40 -16.74
C GLY A 440 2.96 -17.56 -16.17
N ASP A 441 4.23 -17.29 -15.84
CA ASP A 441 5.17 -18.25 -15.26
C ASP A 441 5.00 -18.43 -13.74
N LEU A 442 4.01 -17.78 -13.14
CA LEU A 442 3.70 -17.88 -11.71
C LEU A 442 3.07 -19.24 -11.38
N LEU A 443 3.68 -19.94 -10.44
CA LEU A 443 3.17 -21.17 -9.84
C LEU A 443 1.99 -20.88 -8.91
N LEU A 444 2.07 -19.80 -8.14
CA LEU A 444 1.00 -19.30 -7.29
C LEU A 444 0.90 -17.78 -7.48
N ASN A 445 -0.27 -17.28 -7.83
CA ASN A 445 -0.56 -15.85 -7.86
C ASN A 445 -1.71 -15.55 -6.88
N ILE A 446 -1.38 -14.87 -5.78
CA ILE A 446 -2.26 -14.64 -4.65
C ILE A 446 -2.65 -13.17 -4.61
N ASN A 447 -3.92 -12.86 -4.86
CA ASN A 447 -4.45 -11.51 -4.82
C ASN A 447 -5.50 -11.38 -3.72
N GLY A 448 -5.33 -10.39 -2.85
CA GLY A 448 -6.20 -10.15 -1.71
C GLY A 448 -6.83 -8.76 -1.72
N ALA A 449 -8.09 -8.68 -1.31
CA ALA A 449 -8.77 -7.42 -1.05
C ALA A 449 -9.80 -7.59 0.06
N VAL A 450 -10.14 -6.49 0.74
CA VAL A 450 -11.33 -6.45 1.60
C VAL A 450 -12.49 -5.87 0.80
N GLN A 451 -13.54 -6.67 0.68
CA GLN A 451 -14.79 -6.36 -0.02
C GLN A 451 -15.99 -6.73 0.85
N GLN A 452 -16.97 -5.84 0.93
CA GLN A 452 -18.10 -5.85 1.85
C GLN A 452 -17.68 -6.21 3.30
N GLY A 453 -16.60 -5.60 3.77
CA GLY A 453 -16.05 -5.84 5.12
C GLY A 453 -15.47 -7.25 5.33
N VAL A 454 -15.16 -7.97 4.26
CA VAL A 454 -14.61 -9.31 4.30
C VAL A 454 -13.32 -9.40 3.49
N LEU A 455 -12.24 -9.88 4.10
CA LEU A 455 -11.03 -10.25 3.37
C LEU A 455 -11.31 -11.48 2.49
N GLN A 456 -11.04 -11.33 1.20
CA GLN A 456 -11.07 -12.40 0.21
C GLN A 456 -9.70 -12.49 -0.46
N LEU A 457 -9.16 -13.70 -0.56
CA LEU A 457 -7.94 -13.99 -1.30
C LEU A 457 -8.29 -14.93 -2.46
N SER A 458 -7.93 -14.56 -3.68
CA SER A 458 -7.98 -15.42 -4.86
C SER A 458 -6.59 -15.98 -5.12
N VAL A 459 -6.48 -17.29 -5.30
CA VAL A 459 -5.24 -17.99 -5.59
C VAL A 459 -5.37 -18.64 -6.96
N LEU A 460 -4.71 -18.05 -7.97
CA LEU A 460 -4.49 -18.74 -9.24
C LEU A 460 -3.29 -19.67 -9.06
N SER A 461 -3.56 -20.97 -9.06
CA SER A 461 -2.58 -22.03 -8.77
C SER A 461 -2.28 -22.87 -10.00
N GLN A 462 -1.00 -23.14 -10.22
CA GLN A 462 -0.50 -24.17 -11.13
C GLN A 462 0.11 -25.35 -10.36
N LEU A 463 -0.19 -25.52 -9.07
CA LEU A 463 0.17 -26.73 -8.32
C LEU A 463 -0.74 -27.90 -8.69
N ASP A 464 -0.40 -29.10 -8.21
CA ASP A 464 -1.38 -30.19 -8.17
C ASP A 464 -2.60 -29.79 -7.32
N PRO A 465 -3.85 -30.15 -7.71
CA PRO A 465 -5.05 -29.79 -6.95
C PRO A 465 -5.00 -30.18 -5.46
N THR A 466 -4.36 -31.28 -5.10
CA THR A 466 -4.21 -31.70 -3.69
C THR A 466 -3.23 -30.79 -2.93
N GLN A 467 -2.17 -30.35 -3.60
CA GLN A 467 -1.21 -29.39 -3.05
C GLN A 467 -1.85 -28.00 -2.92
N THR A 468 -2.62 -27.54 -3.92
CA THR A 468 -3.40 -26.30 -3.83
C THR A 468 -4.35 -26.34 -2.64
N GLN A 469 -5.11 -27.44 -2.48
CA GLN A 469 -6.03 -27.59 -1.36
C GLN A 469 -5.29 -27.50 -0.03
N ARG A 470 -4.20 -28.27 0.15
CA ARG A 470 -3.37 -28.21 1.36
C ARG A 470 -2.87 -26.79 1.63
N PHE A 471 -2.33 -26.12 0.61
CA PHE A 471 -1.86 -24.74 0.72
C PHE A 471 -2.98 -23.81 1.20
N THR A 472 -4.17 -23.88 0.59
CA THR A 472 -5.29 -23.00 0.97
C THR A 472 -5.84 -23.28 2.36
N GLU A 473 -5.95 -24.55 2.77
CA GLU A 473 -6.37 -24.92 4.12
C GLU A 473 -5.35 -24.46 5.17
N SER A 474 -4.06 -24.68 4.87
CA SER A 474 -2.94 -24.23 5.72
C SER A 474 -2.89 -22.71 5.84
N PHE A 475 -3.11 -21.98 4.74
CA PHE A 475 -3.10 -20.53 4.74
C PHE A 475 -4.31 -19.94 5.49
N GLN A 476 -5.50 -20.53 5.35
CA GLN A 476 -6.67 -20.14 6.14
C GLN A 476 -6.39 -20.34 7.64
N ALA A 477 -5.91 -21.51 8.04
CA ALA A 477 -5.61 -21.82 9.45
C ALA A 477 -4.50 -20.91 10.02
N ALA A 478 -3.47 -20.61 9.23
CA ALA A 478 -2.40 -19.70 9.59
C ALA A 478 -2.90 -18.27 9.80
N LEU A 479 -3.79 -17.76 8.92
CA LEU A 479 -4.41 -16.45 9.08
C LEU A 479 -5.18 -16.35 10.41
N GLU A 480 -6.00 -17.35 10.70
CA GLU A 480 -6.78 -17.39 11.95
C GLU A 480 -5.88 -17.42 13.19
N THR A 481 -4.82 -18.24 13.14
CA THR A 481 -3.83 -18.37 14.22
C THR A 481 -3.09 -17.04 14.45
N VAL A 482 -2.61 -16.39 13.37
CA VAL A 482 -1.92 -15.10 13.44
C VAL A 482 -2.84 -14.01 14.02
N ILE A 483 -4.10 -13.96 13.59
CA ILE A 483 -5.09 -13.00 14.09
C ILE A 483 -5.35 -13.22 15.58
N ASP A 484 -5.59 -14.47 16.00
CA ASP A 484 -5.88 -14.81 17.39
C ASP A 484 -4.70 -14.51 18.32
N HIS A 485 -3.50 -14.90 17.91
CA HIS A 485 -2.26 -14.59 18.64
C HIS A 485 -2.05 -13.09 18.78
N SER A 486 -2.16 -12.34 17.68
CA SER A 486 -1.89 -10.90 17.68
C SER A 486 -2.95 -10.12 18.46
N CYS A 487 -4.23 -10.48 18.37
CA CYS A 487 -5.28 -9.91 19.21
C CYS A 487 -5.05 -10.19 20.70
N THR A 488 -4.60 -11.39 21.05
CA THR A 488 -4.30 -11.76 22.44
C THR A 488 -3.13 -10.92 22.95
N GLN A 489 -2.08 -10.76 22.16
CA GLN A 489 -0.94 -9.91 22.51
C GLN A 489 -1.35 -8.43 22.63
N ALA A 490 -2.23 -7.94 21.76
CA ALA A 490 -2.73 -6.57 21.83
C ALA A 490 -3.43 -6.29 23.17
N LYS A 491 -4.26 -7.24 23.63
CA LYS A 491 -4.94 -7.17 24.94
C LYS A 491 -3.96 -7.23 26.12
N ALA A 492 -2.81 -7.88 25.94
CA ALA A 492 -1.74 -7.95 26.94
C ALA A 492 -0.84 -6.69 26.98
N GLY A 493 -1.08 -5.70 26.11
CA GLY A 493 -0.36 -4.41 26.10
C GLY A 493 0.52 -4.17 24.87
N GLY A 494 0.58 -5.12 23.94
CA GLY A 494 1.41 -5.03 22.74
C GLY A 494 2.92 -5.17 23.04
N ILE A 495 3.70 -5.51 22.02
CA ILE A 495 5.16 -5.61 22.07
C ILE A 495 5.75 -4.69 21.02
N LYS A 496 6.71 -3.86 21.42
CA LYS A 496 7.49 -3.07 20.48
C LYS A 496 8.61 -3.91 19.87
N THR A 497 8.90 -3.68 18.61
CA THR A 497 10.03 -4.26 17.89
C THR A 497 11.04 -3.17 17.54
N PRO A 498 12.26 -3.51 17.06
CA PRO A 498 13.28 -2.51 16.75
C PRO A 498 12.80 -1.34 15.89
N SER A 499 11.97 -1.60 14.87
CA SER A 499 11.44 -0.56 13.99
C SER A 499 10.59 0.49 14.71
N ASP A 500 10.00 0.18 15.86
CA ASP A 500 9.12 1.09 16.61
C ASP A 500 9.88 2.18 17.39
N TYR A 501 11.21 2.07 17.47
CA TYR A 501 12.06 3.02 18.19
C TYR A 501 12.69 4.06 17.25
N SER A 502 12.50 3.97 15.93
CA SER A 502 13.08 4.87 14.93
C SER A 502 14.60 5.01 15.02
N VAL A 503 15.29 3.99 15.54
CA VAL A 503 16.75 3.94 15.64
C VAL A 503 17.30 3.13 14.48
N LYS A 504 18.08 3.77 13.61
CA LYS A 504 18.77 3.09 12.51
C LYS A 504 19.65 1.96 13.06
N ASN A 505 19.58 0.79 12.43
CA ASN A 505 20.40 -0.39 12.72
C ASN A 505 20.25 -0.94 14.15
N LEU A 506 19.13 -0.71 14.82
CA LEU A 506 18.81 -1.42 16.06
C LEU A 506 18.42 -2.86 15.70
N SER A 507 19.20 -3.86 16.13
CA SER A 507 18.85 -5.27 15.93
C SER A 507 17.94 -5.79 17.04
N LEU A 508 17.14 -6.81 16.73
CA LEU A 508 16.27 -7.49 17.71
C LEU A 508 17.07 -8.05 18.90
N SER A 509 18.24 -8.64 18.65
CA SER A 509 19.12 -9.14 19.70
C SER A 509 19.62 -8.03 20.63
N ARG A 510 19.91 -6.85 20.07
CA ARG A 510 20.32 -5.68 20.86
C ARG A 510 19.15 -5.11 21.66
N LEU A 511 17.95 -5.04 21.09
CA LEU A 511 16.75 -4.63 21.82
C LEU A 511 16.48 -5.58 23.00
N ARG A 512 16.49 -6.90 22.77
CA ARG A 512 16.31 -7.90 23.83
C ARG A 512 17.37 -7.79 24.94
N ALA A 513 18.62 -7.49 24.58
CA ALA A 513 19.68 -7.24 25.56
C ALA A 513 19.38 -5.99 26.41
N LEU A 514 18.93 -4.90 25.79
CA LEU A 514 18.51 -3.69 26.51
C LEU A 514 17.33 -3.97 27.45
N GLU A 515 16.31 -4.67 26.96
CA GLU A 515 15.14 -5.06 27.77
C GLU A 515 15.53 -5.96 28.94
N SER A 516 16.47 -6.89 28.74
CA SER A 516 16.99 -7.72 29.83
C SER A 516 17.76 -6.91 30.87
N CYS A 517 18.58 -5.94 30.44
CA CYS A 517 19.36 -5.10 31.34
C CYS A 517 18.50 -4.11 32.13
N TYR A 518 17.52 -3.47 31.47
CA TYR A 518 16.77 -2.34 32.03
C TYR A 518 15.33 -2.70 32.43
N GLY A 519 14.83 -3.87 32.05
CA GLY A 519 13.48 -4.35 32.39
C GLY A 519 13.38 -4.98 33.79
N ALA A 520 14.49 -5.08 34.53
CA ALA A 520 14.46 -5.51 35.92
C ALA A 520 13.52 -4.60 36.76
N ALA A 521 12.81 -5.18 37.72
CA ALA A 521 11.81 -4.51 38.58
C ALA A 521 10.53 -4.00 37.87
N GLY A 522 10.20 -4.50 36.68
CA GLY A 522 8.93 -4.18 35.99
C GLY A 522 8.97 -2.90 35.17
N ASN A 523 10.17 -2.39 34.88
CA ASN A 523 10.36 -1.24 34.00
C ASN A 523 10.17 -1.64 32.53
N THR A 524 9.66 -0.71 31.72
CA THR A 524 9.54 -0.89 30.26
C THR A 524 10.24 0.24 29.53
N ILE A 525 10.93 -0.10 28.43
CA ILE A 525 11.64 0.88 27.61
C ILE A 525 10.63 1.67 26.78
N ALA A 526 10.36 2.90 27.20
CA ALA A 526 9.41 3.77 26.52
C ALA A 526 9.93 4.25 25.14
N ALA A 527 11.20 4.64 25.07
CA ALA A 527 11.86 5.17 23.88
C ALA A 527 13.38 4.91 23.93
N ILE A 528 14.03 4.90 22.77
CA ILE A 528 15.48 4.76 22.61
C ILE A 528 15.95 5.89 21.71
N TYR A 529 16.97 6.63 22.14
CA TYR A 529 17.55 7.73 21.38
C TYR A 529 19.05 7.50 21.18
N PRO A 530 19.59 7.67 19.95
CA PRO A 530 21.03 7.71 19.76
C PRO A 530 21.65 8.85 20.57
N ALA A 531 22.83 8.60 21.17
CA ALA A 531 23.58 9.64 21.85
C ALA A 531 23.95 10.76 20.88
N ASN A 532 23.74 12.02 21.28
CA ASN A 532 24.19 13.17 20.50
C ASN A 532 25.73 13.32 20.54
N SER A 533 26.30 14.18 19.69
CA SER A 533 27.76 14.34 19.59
C SER A 533 28.44 14.69 20.91
N LEU A 534 27.77 15.46 21.78
CA LEU A 534 28.30 15.82 23.09
C LEU A 534 28.31 14.61 24.05
N GLN A 535 27.21 13.86 24.12
CA GLN A 535 27.10 12.64 24.91
C GLN A 535 28.09 11.58 24.45
N GLN A 536 28.29 11.43 23.13
CA GLN A 536 29.33 10.56 22.57
C GLN A 536 30.72 11.00 23.04
N GLY A 537 31.00 12.31 23.06
CA GLY A 537 32.23 12.87 23.61
C GLY A 537 32.44 12.51 25.09
N PHE A 538 31.40 12.62 25.92
CA PHE A 538 31.46 12.23 27.33
C PHE A 538 31.79 10.74 27.50
N ILE A 539 31.12 9.86 26.74
CA ILE A 539 31.35 8.42 26.80
C ILE A 539 32.79 8.08 26.36
N VAL A 540 33.25 8.66 25.25
CA VAL A 540 34.61 8.44 24.73
C VAL A 540 35.66 8.90 25.75
N HIS A 541 35.45 10.04 26.40
CA HIS A 541 36.36 10.54 27.43
C HIS A 541 36.39 9.60 28.64
N GLN A 542 35.23 9.23 29.21
CA GLN A 542 35.15 8.31 30.34
C GLN A 542 35.80 6.95 30.06
N LEU A 543 35.65 6.43 28.83
CA LEU A 543 36.26 5.16 28.42
C LEU A 543 37.79 5.26 28.25
N ARG A 544 38.32 6.43 27.88
CA ARG A 544 39.77 6.64 27.67
C ARG A 544 40.50 7.07 28.93
N GLN A 545 39.86 7.87 29.77
CA GLN A 545 40.43 8.51 30.96
C GLN A 545 39.43 8.43 32.12
N PRO A 546 39.22 7.24 32.71
CA PRO A 546 38.14 7.02 33.69
C PRO A 546 38.29 7.80 35.00
N GLU A 547 39.50 8.26 35.31
CA GLU A 547 39.83 9.05 36.52
C GLU A 547 39.84 10.56 36.27
N ASP A 548 39.64 11.01 35.02
CA ASP A 548 39.61 12.44 34.68
C ASP A 548 38.21 13.00 34.96
N ASP A 549 38.16 14.15 35.65
CA ASP A 549 36.94 14.81 36.09
C ASP A 549 36.58 16.04 35.24
N ALA A 550 37.21 16.21 34.07
CA ALA A 550 36.98 17.34 33.16
C ALA A 550 35.50 17.62 32.82
N TYR A 551 34.63 16.60 32.87
CA TYR A 551 33.18 16.72 32.61
C TYR A 551 32.31 16.63 33.86
N ARG A 552 32.89 16.66 35.07
CA ARG A 552 32.16 16.63 36.33
C ARG A 552 31.72 18.05 36.72
N VAL A 553 30.42 18.30 36.70
CA VAL A 553 29.84 19.56 37.19
C VAL A 553 29.26 19.32 38.58
N GLN A 554 29.71 20.11 39.56
CA GLN A 554 29.15 20.12 40.92
C GLN A 554 28.50 21.46 41.20
N LEU A 555 27.22 21.44 41.58
CA LEU A 555 26.49 22.59 42.09
C LEU A 555 26.22 22.40 43.58
N LEU A 556 26.68 23.33 44.40
CA LEU A 556 26.35 23.38 45.82
C LEU A 556 25.23 24.39 46.03
N LEU A 557 24.19 23.99 46.78
CA LEU A 557 23.03 24.80 47.09
C LEU A 557 22.84 24.87 48.61
N ASP A 558 22.92 26.08 49.17
CA ASP A 558 22.64 26.32 50.59
C ASP A 558 21.18 26.74 50.78
N TYR A 559 20.46 25.97 51.61
CA TYR A 559 19.09 26.27 51.98
C TYR A 559 19.05 27.00 53.33
N HIS A 560 18.57 28.24 53.33
CA HIS A 560 18.51 29.10 54.53
C HIS A 560 17.25 28.89 55.39
N HIS A 561 16.47 27.83 55.13
CA HIS A 561 15.25 27.47 55.85
C HIS A 561 15.15 25.96 56.05
N ALA A 562 14.38 25.53 57.06
CA ALA A 562 14.11 24.12 57.30
C ALA A 562 13.36 23.51 56.12
N LEU A 563 13.86 22.37 55.63
CA LEU A 563 13.37 21.71 54.44
C LEU A 563 12.44 20.56 54.84
N ASP A 564 11.21 20.55 54.32
CA ASP A 564 10.34 19.38 54.44
C ASP A 564 10.82 18.32 53.45
N ILE A 565 11.54 17.32 53.98
CA ILE A 565 12.16 16.27 53.17
C ILE A 565 11.12 15.42 52.45
N ASN A 566 9.96 15.17 53.06
CA ASN A 566 8.90 14.37 52.45
C ASN A 566 8.30 15.11 51.25
N ALA A 567 8.03 16.41 51.42
CA ALA A 567 7.54 17.26 50.33
C ALA A 567 8.57 17.37 49.19
N TYR A 568 9.85 17.46 49.52
CA TYR A 568 10.93 17.55 48.53
C TYR A 568 11.10 16.25 47.72
N GLN A 569 11.06 15.10 48.38
CA GLN A 569 11.09 13.79 47.72
C GLN A 569 9.87 13.59 46.81
N GLU A 570 8.68 13.97 47.29
CA GLU A 570 7.45 13.90 46.49
C GLU A 570 7.49 14.83 45.28
N ALA A 571 8.02 16.05 45.43
CA ALA A 571 8.23 16.98 44.32
C ALA A 571 9.16 16.38 43.25
N TRP A 572 10.25 15.72 43.64
CA TRP A 572 11.16 15.04 42.71
C TRP A 572 10.49 13.84 42.03
N ARG A 573 9.69 13.05 42.77
CA ARG A 573 8.93 11.94 42.21
C ARG A 573 7.94 12.44 41.15
N LEU A 574 7.19 13.50 41.45
CA LEU A 574 6.24 14.12 40.52
C LEU A 574 6.96 14.75 39.31
N ALA A 575 8.12 15.37 39.52
CA ALA A 575 8.93 15.92 38.43
C ALA A 575 9.42 14.81 37.49
N SER A 576 9.94 13.70 38.03
CA SER A 576 10.36 12.55 37.21
C SER A 576 9.19 11.92 36.43
N GLN A 577 8.00 11.86 37.03
CA GLN A 577 6.78 11.40 36.35
C GLN A 577 6.36 12.34 35.23
N ARG A 578 6.48 13.66 35.44
CA ARG A 578 6.11 14.68 34.44
C ARG A 578 7.10 14.78 33.29
N TYR A 579 8.40 14.66 33.55
CA TYR A 579 9.47 14.93 32.57
C TYR A 579 10.20 13.63 32.19
N PRO A 580 9.94 13.07 30.99
CA PRO A 580 10.53 11.80 30.55
C PRO A 580 12.07 11.74 30.59
N ILE A 581 12.75 12.87 30.39
CA ILE A 581 14.22 12.95 30.40
C ILE A 581 14.82 12.61 31.78
N LEU A 582 14.03 12.69 32.86
CA LEU A 582 14.47 12.33 34.22
C LEU A 582 14.25 10.84 34.53
N ARG A 583 13.85 10.04 33.52
CA ARG A 583 13.62 8.59 33.60
C ARG A 583 14.51 7.81 32.62
N THR A 584 15.57 8.43 32.11
CA THR A 584 16.50 7.87 31.10
C THR A 584 17.66 7.13 31.71
#